data_AF-A0A9X9BZU9-F1
#
_entry.id   AF-A0A9X9BZU9-F1
#
_cell.length_a   1.000
_cell.length_b   1.000
_cell.length_c   1.000
_cell.angle_alpha   90.00
_cell.angle_beta   90.00
_cell.angle_gamma   90.00
#
_symmetry.space_group_name_H-M   'P 1'
#
loop_
_entity.id
_entity.type
_entity.pdbx_description
1 polymer ?
#
loop_
_entity_poly.entity_id
_entity_poly.type
_entity_poly.pdbx_seq_one_letter_code
_entity_poly.pdbx_strand_id
1 'polypeptide(L)'
;MDSTLLGAFIGAGAAISGALATSLTTHFLNKKQEKIKLLTIKKEEVYKAIETLKLKTTSQWAMLINVANGHDIVHEKYPADIPSPLSDLNMLLSIYFPILNDARNEMNETHKELNLRLLKTYTPKSIRDKKDDFLGTTYVLYRNFLNHVDGIQKQIVNLEF
;
A
#
# COMPACT_ATOMS: atom_id res chain seq x y z
N MET A 1 5.98 67.06 20.96
CA MET A 1 5.59 65.80 21.64
C MET A 1 4.90 64.83 20.68
N ASP A 2 4.86 65.11 19.37
CA ASP A 2 4.12 64.33 18.36
C ASP A 2 4.89 63.12 17.78
N SER A 3 6.22 63.16 17.80
CA SER A 3 7.07 62.13 17.18
C SER A 3 7.03 60.79 17.90
N THR A 4 6.80 60.79 19.22
CA THR A 4 6.70 59.57 20.05
C THR A 4 5.39 58.83 19.80
N LEU A 5 4.28 59.56 19.58
CA LEU A 5 2.97 58.97 19.29
C LEU A 5 2.97 58.32 17.89
N LEU A 6 3.55 59.01 16.90
CA LEU A 6 3.66 58.49 15.53
C LEU A 6 4.57 57.24 15.46
N GLY A 7 5.70 57.26 16.18
CA GLY A 7 6.58 56.10 16.30
C GLY A 7 5.92 54.90 16.99
N ALA A 8 5.08 55.14 18.00
CA ALA A 8 4.31 54.08 18.66
C ALA A 8 3.25 53.45 17.74
N PHE A 9 2.56 54.24 16.91
CA PHE A 9 1.62 53.72 15.91
C PHE A 9 2.31 52.89 14.82
N ILE A 10 3.47 53.33 14.34
CA ILE A 10 4.27 52.58 13.36
C ILE A 10 4.80 51.28 13.97
N GLY A 11 5.31 51.33 15.20
CA GLY A 11 5.77 50.16 15.94
C GLY A 11 4.65 49.15 16.22
N ALA A 12 3.46 49.62 16.61
CA ALA A 12 2.28 48.78 16.82
C ALA A 12 1.78 48.15 15.50
N GLY A 13 1.75 48.92 14.40
CA GLY A 13 1.37 48.42 13.08
C GLY A 13 2.33 47.36 12.54
N ALA A 14 3.64 47.56 12.73
CA ALA A 14 4.67 46.59 12.36
C ALA A 14 4.57 45.30 13.20
N ALA A 15 4.30 45.42 14.51
CA ALA A 15 4.12 44.27 15.40
C ALA A 15 2.89 43.44 15.03
N ILE A 16 1.75 44.07 14.74
CA ILE A 16 0.53 43.37 14.30
C ILE A 16 0.75 42.68 12.95
N SER A 17 1.38 43.38 11.99
CA SER A 17 1.68 42.81 10.67
C SER A 17 2.66 41.63 10.77
N GLY A 18 3.70 41.75 11.60
CA GLY A 18 4.64 40.69 11.88
C GLY A 18 4.00 39.49 12.58
N ALA A 19 3.09 39.73 13.52
CA ALA A 19 2.36 38.67 14.20
C ALA A 19 1.41 37.90 13.25
N LEU A 20 0.72 38.62 12.36
CA LEU A 20 -0.15 38.00 11.34
C LEU A 20 0.66 37.20 10.32
N ALA A 21 1.75 37.76 9.79
CA ALA A 21 2.65 37.06 8.86
C ALA A 21 3.26 35.80 9.51
N THR A 22 3.70 35.90 10.77
CA THR A 22 4.24 34.77 11.52
C THR A 22 3.18 33.72 11.79
N SER A 23 1.96 34.11 12.16
CA SER A 23 0.84 33.20 12.40
C SER A 23 0.45 32.42 11.13
N LEU A 24 0.31 33.12 9.99
CA LEU A 24 0.03 32.48 8.70
C LEU A 24 1.16 31.53 8.29
N THR A 25 2.41 31.98 8.38
CA THR A 25 3.57 31.16 8.04
C THR A 25 3.66 29.92 8.92
N THR A 26 3.46 30.09 10.23
CA THR A 26 3.45 28.98 11.21
C THR A 26 2.31 28.01 10.92
N HIS A 27 1.12 28.52 10.58
CA HIS A 27 -0.02 27.68 10.22
C HIS A 27 0.26 26.83 8.97
N PHE A 28 0.81 27.43 7.90
CA PHE A 28 1.19 26.69 6.70
C PHE A 28 2.30 25.67 6.94
N LEU A 29 3.32 26.03 7.74
CA LEU A 29 4.39 25.13 8.12
C LEU A 29 3.87 23.95 8.95
N ASN A 30 3.04 24.20 9.96
CA ASN A 30 2.44 23.15 10.78
C ASN A 30 1.58 22.21 9.93
N LYS A 31 0.73 22.76 9.04
CA LYS A 31 -0.09 21.95 8.13
C LYS A 31 0.77 21.09 7.19
N LYS A 32 1.88 21.64 6.67
CA LYS A 32 2.82 20.89 5.84
C LYS A 32 3.50 19.77 6.64
N GLN A 33 3.96 20.07 7.86
CA GLN A 33 4.60 19.08 8.74
C GLN A 33 3.64 17.96 9.15
N GLU A 34 2.39 18.29 9.50
CA GLU A 34 1.35 17.30 9.80
C GLU A 34 1.08 16.39 8.61
N LYS A 35 1.00 16.95 7.40
CA LYS A 35 0.84 16.17 6.18
C LYS A 35 2.02 15.22 5.95
N ILE A 36 3.26 15.69 6.11
CA ILE A 36 4.45 14.85 5.96
C ILE A 36 4.44 13.72 6.99
N LYS A 37 4.17 14.02 8.28
CA LYS A 37 4.06 13.01 9.33
C LYS A 37 3.00 11.96 9.01
N LEU A 38 1.82 12.40 8.55
CA LEU A 38 0.75 11.50 8.14
C LEU A 38 1.20 10.60 6.98
N LEU A 39 1.81 11.15 5.93
CA LEU A 39 2.29 10.36 4.79
C LEU A 39 3.38 9.37 5.17
N THR A 40 4.28 9.72 6.09
CA THR A 40 5.27 8.78 6.65
C THR A 40 4.60 7.61 7.37
N ILE A 41 3.62 7.88 8.25
CA ILE A 41 2.86 6.82 8.94
C ILE A 41 2.14 5.93 7.93
N LYS A 42 1.51 6.51 6.91
CA LYS A 42 0.80 5.74 5.88
C LYS A 42 1.75 4.93 4.98
N LYS A 43 2.97 5.42 4.76
CA LYS A 43 4.02 4.66 4.07
C LYS A 43 4.44 3.42 4.88
N GLU A 44 4.55 3.52 6.20
CA GLU A 44 4.78 2.36 7.07
C GLU A 44 3.60 1.37 7.06
N GLU A 45 2.36 1.86 7.08
CA GLU A 45 1.16 1.02 6.96
C GLU A 45 1.13 0.26 5.62
N VAL A 46 1.49 0.92 4.50
CA VAL A 46 1.62 0.27 3.19
C VAL A 46 2.68 -0.84 3.23
N TYR A 47 3.83 -0.59 3.86
CA TYR A 47 4.89 -1.59 4.00
C TYR A 47 4.39 -2.83 4.75
N LYS A 48 3.70 -2.64 5.88
CA LYS A 48 3.11 -3.75 6.66
C LYS A 48 2.06 -4.54 5.87
N ALA A 49 1.22 -3.83 5.10
CA ALA A 49 0.22 -4.46 4.24
C ALA A 49 0.87 -5.31 3.14
N ILE A 50 1.93 -4.80 2.50
CA ILE A 50 2.72 -5.52 1.48
C ILE A 50 3.34 -6.79 2.06
N GLU A 51 4.02 -6.71 3.20
CA GLU A 51 4.66 -7.88 3.82
C GLU A 51 3.62 -8.94 4.21
N THR A 52 2.49 -8.51 4.77
CA THR A 52 1.37 -9.39 5.11
C THR A 52 0.80 -10.08 3.86
N LEU A 53 0.63 -9.32 2.77
CA LEU A 53 0.14 -9.85 1.49
C LEU A 53 1.10 -10.88 0.91
N LYS A 54 2.40 -10.58 0.88
CA LYS A 54 3.45 -11.50 0.39
C LYS A 54 3.47 -12.79 1.19
N LEU A 55 3.44 -12.70 2.52
CA LEU A 55 3.44 -13.86 3.40
C LEU A 55 2.20 -14.74 3.17
N LYS A 56 1.00 -14.16 3.18
CA LYS A 56 -0.24 -14.93 2.97
C LYS A 56 -0.29 -15.58 1.58
N THR A 57 0.05 -14.82 0.54
CA THR A 57 0.03 -15.32 -0.85
C THR A 57 1.05 -16.44 -1.04
N THR A 58 2.26 -16.30 -0.47
CA THR A 58 3.31 -17.32 -0.57
C THR A 58 2.96 -18.58 0.21
N SER A 59 2.37 -18.43 1.41
CA SER A 59 1.87 -19.56 2.19
C SER A 59 0.77 -20.33 1.46
N GLN A 60 -0.21 -19.61 0.89
CA GLN A 60 -1.24 -20.18 0.02
C GLN A 60 -0.64 -20.91 -1.18
N TRP A 61 0.32 -20.30 -1.87
CA TRP A 61 0.98 -20.91 -3.01
C TRP A 61 1.75 -22.18 -2.63
N ALA A 62 2.48 -22.17 -1.52
CA ALA A 62 3.20 -23.33 -1.00
C ALA A 62 2.25 -24.49 -0.68
N MET A 63 1.07 -24.18 -0.12
CA MET A 63 0.01 -25.16 0.09
C MET A 63 -0.44 -25.78 -1.24
N LEU A 64 -0.71 -24.98 -2.27
CA LEU A 64 -1.11 -25.51 -3.57
C LEU A 64 -0.02 -26.36 -4.24
N ILE A 65 1.26 -26.01 -4.07
CA ILE A 65 2.39 -26.85 -4.52
C ILE A 65 2.38 -28.21 -3.81
N ASN A 66 2.15 -28.23 -2.50
CA ASN A 66 2.06 -29.49 -1.75
C ASN A 66 0.91 -30.37 -2.27
N VAL A 67 -0.23 -29.77 -2.63
CA VAL A 67 -1.34 -30.49 -3.26
C VAL A 67 -0.92 -31.06 -4.61
N ALA A 68 -0.22 -30.27 -5.44
CA ALA A 68 0.31 -30.69 -6.74
C ALA A 68 1.32 -31.84 -6.65
N ASN A 69 2.05 -31.92 -5.53
CA ASN A 69 2.98 -33.01 -5.25
C ASN A 69 2.33 -34.22 -4.58
N GLY A 70 1.01 -34.20 -4.35
CA GLY A 70 0.28 -35.32 -3.76
C GLY A 70 0.44 -35.46 -2.25
N HIS A 71 0.97 -34.46 -1.57
CA HIS A 71 1.04 -34.46 -0.12
C HIS A 71 -0.37 -34.24 0.45
N ASP A 72 -0.75 -35.03 1.46
CA ASP A 72 -1.99 -34.81 2.21
C ASP A 72 -1.82 -33.61 3.11
N ILE A 73 -2.52 -32.53 2.77
CA ILE A 73 -2.51 -31.31 3.58
C ILE A 73 -3.76 -31.35 4.45
N VAL A 74 -3.56 -31.37 5.76
CA VAL A 74 -4.64 -31.08 6.71
C VAL A 74 -5.03 -29.63 6.46
N HIS A 75 -6.23 -29.42 5.91
CA HIS A 75 -6.79 -28.09 5.73
C HIS A 75 -7.05 -27.47 7.11
N GLU A 76 -6.06 -26.79 7.70
CA GLU A 76 -6.37 -25.74 8.65
C GLU A 76 -7.23 -24.72 7.90
N LYS A 77 -8.51 -24.66 8.26
CA LYS A 77 -9.48 -23.74 7.66
C LYS A 77 -8.85 -22.36 7.56
N TYR A 78 -8.78 -21.81 6.35
CA TYR A 78 -8.48 -20.39 6.17
C TYR A 78 -9.47 -19.60 7.03
N PRO A 79 -9.01 -18.74 7.95
CA PRO A 79 -9.91 -17.93 8.74
C PRO A 79 -10.70 -17.04 7.79
N ALA A 80 -12.02 -17.25 7.72
CA ALA A 80 -12.90 -16.57 6.77
C ALA A 80 -13.06 -15.06 7.05
N ASP A 81 -12.64 -14.61 8.24
CA ASP A 81 -12.90 -13.26 8.76
C ASP A 81 -11.70 -12.30 8.77
N ILE A 82 -10.59 -12.64 8.10
CA ILE A 82 -9.47 -11.68 8.04
C ILE A 82 -9.65 -10.78 6.81
N PRO A 83 -9.69 -9.44 6.98
CA PRO A 83 -9.64 -8.51 5.86
C PRO A 83 -8.56 -8.91 4.86
N SER A 84 -8.91 -8.88 3.58
CA SER A 84 -7.95 -9.20 2.52
C SER A 84 -6.81 -8.19 2.58
N PRO A 85 -5.55 -8.60 2.81
CA PRO A 85 -4.43 -7.65 2.84
C PRO A 85 -4.28 -6.86 1.54
N LEU A 86 -4.80 -7.40 0.42
CA LEU A 86 -4.89 -6.70 -0.84
C LEU A 86 -5.89 -5.54 -0.80
N SER A 87 -7.02 -5.70 -0.10
CA SER A 87 -8.02 -4.64 0.09
C SER A 87 -7.43 -3.49 0.91
N ASP A 88 -6.74 -3.80 2.00
CA ASP A 88 -6.09 -2.80 2.85
C ASP A 88 -5.02 -2.03 2.06
N LEU A 89 -4.19 -2.74 1.30
CA LEU A 89 -3.20 -2.14 0.42
C LEU A 89 -3.85 -1.23 -0.65
N ASN A 90 -4.93 -1.69 -1.29
CA ASN A 90 -5.65 -0.90 -2.30
C ASN A 90 -6.24 0.39 -1.72
N MET A 91 -6.81 0.31 -0.52
CA MET A 91 -7.34 1.48 0.18
C MET A 91 -6.21 2.48 0.49
N LEU A 92 -5.10 2.02 1.07
CA LEU A 92 -3.97 2.89 1.42
C LEU A 92 -3.38 3.59 0.19
N LEU A 93 -3.17 2.84 -0.90
CA LEU A 93 -2.63 3.39 -2.14
C LEU A 93 -3.58 4.41 -2.78
N SER A 94 -4.87 4.10 -2.82
CA SER A 94 -5.87 4.99 -3.44
C SER A 94 -6.04 6.33 -2.69
N ILE A 95 -5.99 6.31 -1.35
CA ILE A 95 -6.22 7.50 -0.53
C ILE A 95 -4.95 8.34 -0.39
N TYR A 96 -3.81 7.70 -0.08
CA TYR A 96 -2.62 8.41 0.35
C TYR A 96 -1.52 8.48 -0.71
N PHE A 97 -1.51 7.56 -1.68
CA PHE A 97 -0.46 7.46 -2.69
C PHE A 97 -1.02 7.34 -4.11
N PRO A 98 -1.82 8.31 -4.58
CA PRO A 98 -2.46 8.25 -5.90
C PRO A 98 -1.46 8.17 -7.06
N ILE A 99 -0.22 8.61 -6.84
CA ILE A 99 0.89 8.43 -7.81
C ILE A 99 1.18 6.96 -8.13
N LEU A 100 0.80 6.03 -7.24
CA LEU A 100 0.97 4.59 -7.42
C LEU A 100 -0.28 3.89 -7.98
N ASN A 101 -1.30 4.64 -8.41
CA ASN A 101 -2.55 4.05 -8.87
C ASN A 101 -2.38 3.14 -10.10
N ASP A 102 -1.48 3.48 -11.01
CA ASP A 102 -1.22 2.64 -12.20
C ASP A 102 -0.59 1.31 -11.79
N ALA A 103 0.47 1.35 -10.98
CA ALA A 103 1.10 0.15 -10.43
C ALA A 103 0.12 -0.71 -9.61
N ARG A 104 -0.77 -0.06 -8.85
CA ARG A 104 -1.87 -0.73 -8.13
C ARG A 104 -2.83 -1.42 -9.10
N ASN A 105 -3.20 -0.78 -10.20
CA ASN A 105 -4.12 -1.35 -11.18
C ASN A 105 -3.50 -2.58 -11.87
N GLU A 106 -2.23 -2.52 -12.27
CA GLU A 106 -1.50 -3.66 -12.84
C GLU A 106 -1.44 -4.85 -11.87
N MET A 107 -1.15 -4.58 -10.59
CA MET A 107 -1.19 -5.59 -9.53
C MET A 107 -2.58 -6.24 -9.42
N ASN A 108 -3.64 -5.44 -9.43
CA ASN A 108 -5.01 -5.93 -9.30
C ASN A 108 -5.47 -6.75 -10.50
N GLU A 109 -5.12 -6.35 -11.73
CA GLU A 109 -5.43 -7.15 -12.92
C GLU A 109 -4.70 -8.50 -12.89
N THR A 110 -3.42 -8.52 -12.51
CA THR A 110 -2.66 -9.77 -12.36
C THR A 110 -3.25 -10.66 -11.25
N HIS A 111 -3.66 -10.07 -10.12
CA HIS A 111 -4.32 -10.80 -9.05
C HIS A 111 -5.66 -11.40 -9.47
N LYS A 112 -6.46 -10.64 -10.23
CA LYS A 112 -7.73 -11.08 -10.77
C LYS A 112 -7.54 -12.24 -11.75
N GLU A 113 -6.56 -12.17 -12.64
CA GLU A 113 -6.24 -13.26 -13.56
C GLU A 113 -5.81 -14.52 -12.80
N LEU A 114 -4.92 -14.38 -11.82
CA LEU A 114 -4.47 -15.47 -10.96
C LEU A 114 -5.65 -16.12 -10.22
N ASN A 115 -6.50 -15.33 -9.58
CA ASN A 115 -7.69 -15.83 -8.87
C ASN A 115 -8.68 -16.52 -9.80
N LEU A 116 -8.95 -15.95 -10.98
CA LEU A 116 -9.82 -16.58 -11.96
C LEU A 116 -9.29 -17.95 -12.38
N ARG A 117 -7.97 -18.05 -12.60
CA ARG A 117 -7.34 -19.31 -12.98
C ARG A 117 -7.41 -20.34 -11.86
N LEU A 118 -7.11 -19.95 -10.62
CA LEU A 118 -7.21 -20.81 -9.44
C LEU A 118 -8.65 -21.27 -9.17
N LEU A 119 -9.62 -20.36 -9.15
CA LEU A 119 -11.01 -20.69 -8.81
C LEU A 119 -11.75 -21.47 -9.90
N LYS A 120 -11.48 -21.19 -11.19
CA LYS A 120 -12.18 -21.84 -12.30
C LYS A 120 -11.53 -23.14 -12.76
N THR A 121 -10.21 -23.26 -12.63
CA THR A 121 -9.45 -24.37 -13.24
C THR A 121 -9.06 -25.42 -12.20
N TYR A 122 -8.93 -25.04 -10.93
CA TYR A 122 -8.19 -25.82 -9.94
C TYR A 122 -9.01 -26.14 -8.68
N THR A 123 -9.58 -27.34 -8.66
CA THR A 123 -9.84 -28.14 -7.45
C THR A 123 -8.57 -28.89 -7.01
N PRO A 124 -8.47 -29.38 -5.76
CA PRO A 124 -7.31 -30.17 -5.32
C PRO A 124 -6.97 -31.35 -6.24
N LYS A 125 -8.00 -32.04 -6.76
CA LYS A 125 -7.83 -33.13 -7.72
C LYS A 125 -7.25 -32.63 -9.05
N SER A 126 -7.83 -31.58 -9.63
CA SER A 126 -7.36 -31.04 -10.91
C SER A 126 -5.99 -30.36 -10.84
N ILE A 127 -5.54 -29.91 -9.66
CA ILE A 127 -4.15 -29.44 -9.47
C ILE A 127 -3.17 -30.59 -9.70
N ARG A 128 -3.49 -31.79 -9.21
CA ARG A 128 -2.68 -33.00 -9.45
C ARG A 128 -2.76 -33.42 -10.91
N ASP A 129 -3.97 -33.48 -11.47
CA ASP A 129 -4.19 -33.94 -12.85
C ASP A 129 -3.57 -33.01 -13.91
N LYS A 130 -3.42 -31.71 -13.59
CA LYS A 130 -2.86 -30.68 -14.48
C LYS A 130 -1.59 -30.04 -13.91
N LYS A 131 -0.76 -30.84 -13.21
CA LYS A 131 0.43 -30.38 -12.51
C LYS A 131 1.35 -29.50 -13.36
N ASP A 132 1.59 -29.88 -14.62
CA ASP A 132 2.52 -29.15 -15.49
C ASP A 132 1.99 -27.75 -15.90
N ASP A 133 0.69 -27.59 -16.18
CA ASP A 133 0.10 -26.25 -16.43
C ASP A 133 0.07 -25.41 -15.13
N PHE A 134 -0.16 -26.06 -14.00
CA PHE A 134 -0.16 -25.40 -12.70
C PHE A 134 1.23 -24.85 -12.35
N LEU A 135 2.27 -25.69 -12.44
CA LEU A 135 3.65 -25.31 -12.16
C LEU A 135 4.30 -24.46 -13.26
N GLY A 136 3.73 -24.45 -14.47
CA GLY A 136 4.14 -23.58 -15.56
C GLY A 136 3.38 -22.25 -15.54
N THR A 137 2.27 -22.19 -16.27
CA THR A 137 1.55 -20.94 -16.53
C THR A 137 1.01 -20.26 -15.28
N THR A 138 0.46 -21.04 -14.34
CA THR A 138 -0.12 -20.46 -13.11
C THR A 138 0.98 -19.92 -12.18
N TYR A 139 2.13 -20.60 -12.14
CA TYR A 139 3.32 -20.12 -11.43
C TYR A 139 3.83 -18.78 -11.98
N VAL A 140 3.86 -18.62 -13.31
CA VAL A 140 4.25 -17.35 -13.95
C VAL A 140 3.34 -16.20 -13.50
N LEU A 141 2.01 -16.42 -13.47
CA LEU A 141 1.06 -15.41 -13.00
C LEU A 141 1.26 -15.06 -11.51
N TYR A 142 1.51 -16.07 -10.67
CA TYR A 142 1.85 -15.86 -9.26
C TYR A 142 3.14 -15.03 -9.10
N ARG A 143 4.19 -15.33 -9.88
CA ARG A 143 5.45 -14.58 -9.86
C ARG A 143 5.25 -13.14 -10.35
N ASN A 144 4.47 -12.94 -11.41
CA ASN A 144 4.16 -11.61 -11.93
C ASN A 144 3.42 -10.78 -10.87
N PHE A 145 2.43 -11.37 -10.19
CA PHE A 145 1.73 -10.70 -9.09
C PHE A 145 2.70 -10.23 -8.00
N LEU A 146 3.59 -11.11 -7.53
CA LEU A 146 4.60 -10.73 -6.54
C LEU A 146 5.56 -9.65 -7.05
N ASN A 147 5.95 -9.70 -8.32
CA ASN A 147 6.81 -8.67 -8.93
C ASN A 147 6.12 -7.30 -8.93
N HIS A 148 4.81 -7.22 -9.21
CA HIS A 148 4.06 -5.96 -9.11
C HIS A 148 3.98 -5.46 -7.67
N VAL A 149 3.74 -6.35 -6.70
CA VAL A 149 3.75 -6.01 -5.27
C VAL A 149 5.12 -5.46 -4.84
N ASP A 150 6.21 -6.12 -5.24
CA ASP A 150 7.58 -5.65 -4.99
C ASP A 150 7.89 -4.32 -5.70
N GLY A 151 7.34 -4.12 -6.89
CA GLY A 151 7.43 -2.85 -7.63
C GLY A 151 6.81 -1.70 -6.87
N ILE A 152 5.61 -1.90 -6.30
CA ILE A 152 4.96 -0.93 -5.42
C ILE A 152 5.80 -0.69 -4.17
N GLN A 153 6.36 -1.74 -3.56
CA GLN A 153 7.23 -1.62 -2.39
C GLN A 153 8.49 -0.77 -2.66
N LYS A 154 9.13 -0.96 -3.82
CA LYS A 154 10.29 -0.14 -4.22
C LYS A 154 9.91 1.32 -4.42
N GLN A 155 8.80 1.57 -5.10
CA GLN A 155 8.33 2.93 -5.35
C GLN A 155 7.96 3.64 -4.04
N ILE A 156 7.22 2.98 -3.13
CA ILE A 156 6.82 3.60 -1.86
C ILE A 156 8.04 3.93 -0.99
N VAL A 157 9.05 3.05 -0.94
CA VAL A 157 10.29 3.28 -0.18
C VAL A 157 11.04 4.52 -0.69
N ASN A 158 11.02 4.75 -2.00
CA ASN A 158 11.73 5.87 -2.64
C ASN A 158 10.90 7.16 -2.71
N LEU A 159 9.64 7.17 -2.26
CA LEU A 159 8.86 8.41 -2.17
C LEU A 159 9.39 9.32 -1.06
N GLU A 160 9.73 10.55 -1.43
CA GLU A 160 10.08 11.66 -0.54
C GLU A 160 8.88 12.62 -0.41
N PHE A 161 8.69 13.22 0.78
CA PHE A 161 7.55 14.09 1.12
C PHE A 161 7.98 15.47 1.65
#